data_AF-A0A7W0T3X6-F1
#
_entry.id   AF-A0A7W0T3X6-F1
#
_cell.length_a   1.000
_cell.length_b   1.000
_cell.length_c   1.000
_cell.angle_alpha   90.00
_cell.angle_beta   90.00
_cell.angle_gamma   90.00
#
_symmetry.space_group_name_H-M   'P 1'
#
loop_
_entity.id
_entity.type
_entity.pdbx_description
1 polymer ?
#
loop_
_entity_poly.entity_id
_entity_poly.type
_entity_poly.pdbx_seq_one_letter_code
_entity_poly.pdbx_strand_id
1 'polypeptide(L)'
;MLVGKLSVVASRASESIGHLREERVDDACAQMRRLQSVGAKVAHELKNPLASIKGLCQLVARTPESERTQERLAVVASEISRMETILNEYLSFSRPLEDIRPESIQLATLAQDVLDVLDGRAVQAGVTLSLEGAAPAVHGDPRRLKEALINLVSNAIEATPNGGTVSLRLRSGAHGVLLDVADSGRGIPPENLDRLGTSFFTTRANGTGLGVVLAQGVITQHGGSLAYTSTVGKGTTVTIMLPATHVTAPEPSPRAAVVEARA
;
A
#
# COMPACT_ATOMS: atom_id res chain seq x y z
N MET A 1 52.55 4.45 -16.59
CA MET A 1 51.84 4.15 -15.32
C MET A 1 50.40 4.70 -15.28
N LEU A 2 50.12 5.88 -15.85
CA LEU A 2 48.78 6.50 -15.85
C LEU A 2 47.73 5.74 -16.69
N VAL A 3 48.12 5.27 -17.88
CA VAL A 3 47.23 4.54 -18.83
C VAL A 3 46.74 3.20 -18.26
N GLY A 4 47.60 2.46 -17.55
CA GLY A 4 47.21 1.20 -16.89
C GLY A 4 46.23 1.40 -15.73
N LYS A 5 46.35 2.49 -14.96
CA LYS A 5 45.39 2.83 -13.90
C LYS A 5 44.03 3.21 -14.49
N LEU A 6 44.00 3.95 -15.61
CA LEU A 6 42.77 4.32 -16.30
C LEU A 6 42.02 3.10 -16.86
N SER A 7 42.75 2.14 -17.44
CA SER A 7 42.18 0.89 -17.97
C SER A 7 41.57 0.02 -16.87
N VAL A 8 42.22 -0.08 -15.70
CA VAL A 8 41.67 -0.83 -14.56
C VAL A 8 40.41 -0.17 -14.00
N VAL A 9 40.36 1.16 -13.92
CA VAL A 9 39.15 1.89 -13.48
C VAL A 9 38.00 1.74 -14.48
N ALA A 10 38.29 1.79 -15.79
CA ALA A 10 37.27 1.58 -16.83
C ALA A 10 36.72 0.14 -16.85
N SER A 11 37.57 -0.86 -16.59
CA SER A 11 37.14 -2.26 -16.48
C SER A 11 36.22 -2.48 -15.28
N ARG A 12 36.61 -1.95 -14.10
CA ARG A 12 35.79 -2.03 -12.88
C ARG A 12 34.46 -1.30 -13.02
N ALA A 13 34.45 -0.13 -13.65
CA ALA A 13 33.23 0.62 -13.94
C ALA A 13 32.31 -0.15 -14.89
N SER A 14 32.85 -0.76 -15.94
CA SER A 14 32.10 -1.60 -16.88
C SER A 14 31.51 -2.84 -16.20
N GLU A 15 32.27 -3.51 -15.33
CA GLU A 15 31.80 -4.65 -14.52
C GLU A 15 30.68 -4.23 -13.57
N SER A 16 30.82 -3.11 -12.85
CA SER A 16 29.78 -2.59 -11.96
C SER A 16 28.50 -2.18 -12.71
N ILE A 17 28.64 -1.54 -13.89
CA ILE A 17 27.50 -1.22 -14.76
C ILE A 17 26.84 -2.50 -15.29
N GLY A 18 27.63 -3.53 -15.62
CA GLY A 18 27.14 -4.84 -16.03
C GLY A 18 26.27 -5.48 -14.93
N HIS A 19 26.79 -5.55 -13.71
CA HIS A 19 26.05 -6.09 -12.56
C HIS A 19 24.77 -5.30 -12.25
N LEU A 20 24.82 -3.96 -12.24
CA LEU A 20 23.63 -3.13 -12.03
C LEU A 20 22.59 -3.32 -13.14
N ARG A 21 23.02 -3.56 -14.38
CA ARG A 21 22.12 -3.80 -15.50
C ARG A 21 21.46 -5.17 -15.41
N GLU A 22 22.21 -6.20 -15.03
CA GLU A 22 21.67 -7.55 -14.77
C GLU A 22 20.67 -7.52 -13.62
N GLU A 23 21.02 -6.90 -12.49
CA GLU A 23 20.12 -6.77 -11.33
C GLU A 23 18.81 -6.04 -11.70
N ARG A 24 18.89 -4.95 -12.48
CA ARG A 24 17.69 -4.25 -12.96
C ARG A 24 16.84 -5.07 -13.94
N VAL A 25 17.47 -5.89 -14.78
CA VAL A 25 16.75 -6.78 -15.71
C VAL A 25 16.06 -7.90 -14.94
N ASP A 26 16.70 -8.46 -13.94
CA ASP A 26 16.13 -9.50 -13.08
C ASP A 26 14.97 -8.95 -12.25
N ASP A 27 15.10 -7.76 -11.67
CA ASP A 27 14.02 -7.06 -10.97
C ASP A 27 12.84 -6.77 -11.89
N ALA A 28 13.10 -6.27 -13.10
CA ALA A 28 12.06 -6.00 -14.09
C ALA A 28 11.34 -7.30 -14.52
N CYS A 29 12.09 -8.40 -14.71
CA CYS A 29 11.52 -9.70 -15.04
C CYS A 29 10.70 -10.27 -13.89
N ALA A 30 11.17 -10.17 -12.65
CA ALA A 30 10.45 -10.60 -11.46
C ALA A 30 9.15 -9.80 -11.30
N GLN A 31 9.20 -8.48 -11.48
CA GLN A 31 8.02 -7.62 -11.44
C GLN A 31 7.04 -7.94 -12.56
N MET A 32 7.50 -8.16 -13.79
CA MET A 32 6.66 -8.56 -14.91
C MET A 32 5.93 -9.89 -14.63
N ARG A 33 6.64 -10.90 -14.10
CA ARG A 33 6.04 -12.19 -13.73
C ARG A 33 4.98 -12.02 -12.64
N ARG A 34 5.22 -11.15 -11.65
CA ARG A 34 4.22 -10.81 -10.63
C ARG A 34 2.98 -10.15 -11.25
N LEU A 35 3.17 -9.16 -12.13
CA LEU A 35 2.08 -8.51 -12.85
C LEU A 35 1.26 -9.48 -13.69
N GLN A 36 1.92 -10.40 -14.41
CA GLN A 36 1.24 -11.43 -15.19
C GLN A 36 0.42 -12.37 -14.30
N SER A 37 0.98 -12.82 -13.17
CA SER A 37 0.28 -13.70 -12.22
C SER A 37 -0.92 -13.00 -11.58
N VAL A 38 -0.76 -11.74 -11.17
CA VAL A 38 -1.85 -10.94 -10.60
C VAL A 38 -2.89 -10.63 -11.66
N GLY A 39 -2.50 -10.27 -12.88
CA GLY A 39 -3.40 -9.98 -14.00
C GLY A 39 -4.27 -11.17 -14.38
N ALA A 40 -3.70 -12.39 -14.39
CA ALA A 40 -4.47 -13.61 -14.63
C ALA A 40 -5.55 -13.84 -13.55
N LYS A 41 -5.22 -13.60 -12.29
CA LYS A 41 -6.17 -13.70 -11.18
C LYS A 41 -7.22 -12.58 -11.20
N VAL A 42 -6.85 -11.35 -11.58
CA VAL A 42 -7.79 -10.24 -11.81
C VAL A 42 -8.80 -10.61 -12.91
N ALA A 43 -8.34 -11.14 -14.04
CA ALA A 43 -9.22 -11.58 -15.11
C ALA A 43 -10.21 -12.66 -14.63
N HIS A 44 -9.75 -13.60 -13.81
CA HIS A 44 -10.60 -14.61 -13.19
C HIS A 44 -11.64 -13.99 -12.24
N GLU A 45 -11.23 -13.08 -11.36
CA GLU A 45 -12.11 -12.43 -10.39
C GLU A 45 -13.09 -11.45 -11.04
N LEU A 46 -12.80 -10.89 -12.21
CA LEU A 46 -13.76 -10.08 -13.00
C LEU A 46 -14.77 -10.95 -13.77
N LYS A 47 -14.38 -12.16 -14.17
CA LYS A 47 -15.28 -13.07 -14.89
C LYS A 47 -16.48 -13.50 -14.03
N ASN A 48 -16.28 -13.65 -12.73
CA ASN A 48 -17.30 -14.06 -11.76
C ASN A 48 -18.47 -13.04 -11.63
N PRO A 49 -18.25 -11.76 -11.27
CA PRO A 49 -19.30 -10.75 -11.22
C PRO A 49 -19.95 -10.54 -12.60
N LEU A 50 -19.19 -10.60 -13.70
CA LEU A 50 -19.76 -10.52 -15.05
C LEU A 50 -20.77 -11.64 -15.35
N ALA A 51 -20.47 -12.87 -14.92
CA ALA A 51 -21.40 -13.99 -15.07
C ALA A 51 -22.67 -13.78 -14.21
N SER A 52 -22.51 -13.28 -12.98
CA SER A 52 -23.62 -12.93 -12.08
C SER A 52 -24.52 -11.85 -12.68
N ILE A 53 -23.94 -10.74 -13.14
CA ILE A 53 -24.64 -9.63 -13.81
C ILE A 53 -25.40 -10.14 -15.03
N LYS A 54 -24.76 -10.96 -15.87
CA LYS A 54 -25.40 -11.55 -17.05
C LYS A 54 -26.62 -12.40 -16.67
N GLY A 55 -26.51 -13.23 -15.63
CA GLY A 55 -27.62 -14.04 -15.13
C GLY A 55 -28.78 -13.21 -14.59
N LEU A 56 -28.48 -12.18 -13.79
CA LEU A 56 -29.48 -11.25 -13.25
C LEU A 56 -30.20 -10.46 -14.34
N CYS A 57 -29.46 -9.93 -15.32
CA CYS A 57 -30.05 -9.26 -16.49
C CYS A 57 -30.96 -10.20 -17.29
N GLN A 58 -30.60 -11.47 -17.46
CA GLN A 58 -31.46 -12.47 -18.11
C GLN A 58 -32.74 -12.74 -17.32
N LEU A 59 -32.68 -12.73 -15.98
CA LEU A 59 -33.84 -12.91 -15.12
C LEU A 59 -34.77 -11.68 -15.16
N VAL A 60 -34.22 -10.47 -15.17
CA VAL A 60 -35.00 -9.23 -15.32
C VAL A 60 -35.64 -9.15 -16.70
N ALA A 61 -34.91 -9.47 -17.77
CA ALA A 61 -35.45 -9.46 -19.14
C ALA A 61 -36.62 -10.44 -19.34
N ARG A 62 -36.66 -11.55 -18.58
CA ARG A 62 -37.76 -12.52 -18.62
C ARG A 62 -38.97 -12.10 -17.80
N THR A 63 -38.82 -11.18 -16.84
CA THR A 63 -39.92 -10.75 -15.96
C THR A 63 -39.67 -9.31 -15.47
N PRO A 64 -39.89 -8.29 -16.34
CA PRO A 64 -39.48 -6.91 -16.05
C PRO A 64 -40.21 -6.29 -14.85
N GLU A 65 -41.47 -6.68 -14.62
CA GLU A 65 -42.37 -6.06 -13.64
C GLU A 65 -42.60 -6.92 -12.38
N SER A 66 -41.57 -7.62 -11.89
CA SER A 66 -41.66 -8.29 -10.59
C SER A 66 -41.25 -7.35 -9.45
N GLU A 67 -41.85 -7.48 -8.27
CA GLU A 67 -41.39 -6.79 -7.04
C GLU A 67 -39.89 -7.03 -6.75
N ARG A 68 -39.35 -8.15 -7.25
CA ARG A 68 -37.93 -8.53 -7.14
C ARG A 68 -37.00 -7.86 -8.15
N THR A 69 -37.50 -7.06 -9.09
CA THR A 69 -36.67 -6.39 -10.10
C THR A 69 -35.70 -5.41 -9.45
N GLN A 70 -36.13 -4.66 -8.42
CA GLN A 70 -35.25 -3.75 -7.70
C GLN A 70 -34.14 -4.50 -6.92
N GLU A 71 -34.48 -5.60 -6.25
CA GLU A 71 -33.48 -6.44 -5.55
C GLU A 71 -32.42 -6.96 -6.52
N ARG A 72 -32.84 -7.43 -7.71
CA ARG A 72 -31.93 -7.91 -8.75
C ARG A 72 -31.02 -6.81 -9.28
N LEU A 73 -31.55 -5.61 -9.51
CA LEU A 73 -30.76 -4.45 -9.94
C LEU A 73 -29.77 -3.99 -8.87
N ALA A 74 -30.13 -4.06 -7.58
CA ALA A 74 -29.22 -3.77 -6.48
C ALA A 74 -28.03 -4.75 -6.45
N VAL A 75 -28.27 -6.04 -6.71
CA VAL A 75 -27.17 -7.03 -6.84
C VAL A 75 -26.28 -6.71 -8.03
N VAL A 76 -26.84 -6.34 -9.19
CA VAL A 76 -26.06 -5.92 -10.37
C VAL A 76 -25.16 -4.72 -10.03
N ALA A 77 -25.71 -3.70 -9.36
CA ALA A 77 -24.93 -2.51 -8.96
C ALA A 77 -23.79 -2.86 -7.98
N SER A 78 -24.04 -3.77 -7.04
CA SER A 78 -23.01 -4.29 -6.13
C SER A 78 -21.89 -5.01 -6.87
N GLU A 79 -22.21 -5.86 -7.85
CA GLU A 79 -21.21 -6.60 -8.63
C GLU A 79 -20.38 -5.66 -9.52
N ILE A 80 -20.97 -4.60 -10.09
CA ILE A 80 -20.23 -3.56 -10.83
C ILE A 80 -19.25 -2.84 -9.90
N SER A 81 -19.70 -2.43 -8.71
CA SER A 81 -18.84 -1.74 -7.73
C SER A 81 -17.66 -2.62 -7.29
N ARG A 82 -17.90 -3.94 -7.15
CA ARG A 82 -16.84 -4.93 -6.88
C ARG A 82 -15.83 -5.01 -8.01
N MET A 83 -16.28 -5.02 -9.27
CA MET A 83 -15.39 -5.00 -10.43
C MET A 83 -14.53 -3.74 -10.50
N GLU A 84 -15.11 -2.58 -10.24
CA GLU A 84 -14.38 -1.30 -10.19
C GLU A 84 -13.28 -1.33 -9.11
N THR A 85 -13.58 -1.90 -7.95
CA THR A 85 -12.59 -2.08 -6.87
C THR A 85 -11.42 -2.95 -7.33
N ILE A 86 -11.69 -4.11 -7.92
CA ILE A 86 -10.66 -5.04 -8.43
C ILE A 86 -9.79 -4.36 -9.50
N LEU A 87 -10.40 -3.60 -10.42
CA LEU A 87 -9.68 -2.88 -11.47
C LEU A 87 -8.78 -1.78 -10.90
N ASN A 88 -9.29 -0.97 -9.97
CA ASN A 88 -8.52 0.11 -9.36
C ASN A 88 -7.32 -0.43 -8.57
N GLU A 89 -7.50 -1.53 -7.84
CA GLU A 89 -6.41 -2.19 -7.11
C GLU A 89 -5.35 -2.76 -8.07
N TYR A 90 -5.76 -3.40 -9.17
CA TYR A 90 -4.82 -3.91 -10.18
C TYR A 90 -4.03 -2.79 -10.84
N LEU A 91 -4.71 -1.71 -11.25
CA LEU A 91 -4.05 -0.56 -11.85
C LEU A 91 -3.05 0.07 -10.87
N SER A 92 -3.44 0.19 -9.60
CA SER A 92 -2.55 0.69 -8.54
C SER A 92 -1.32 -0.19 -8.34
N PHE A 93 -1.48 -1.51 -8.42
CA PHE A 93 -0.38 -2.49 -8.35
C PHE A 93 0.56 -2.40 -9.56
N SER A 94 0.02 -2.08 -10.74
CA SER A 94 0.77 -1.99 -11.99
C SER A 94 1.54 -0.69 -12.19
N ARG A 95 1.30 0.35 -11.37
CA ARG A 95 1.94 1.65 -11.58
C ARG A 95 3.47 1.56 -11.40
N PRO A 96 4.27 2.12 -12.32
CA PRO A 96 5.72 2.11 -12.25
C PRO A 96 6.26 2.76 -10.97
N LEU A 97 7.47 2.34 -10.58
CA LEU A 97 8.21 2.89 -9.44
C LEU A 97 8.64 4.36 -9.64
N GLU A 98 8.64 4.86 -10.88
CA GLU A 98 9.14 6.20 -11.27
C GLU A 98 8.12 7.34 -11.03
N ASP A 99 6.90 7.03 -10.61
CA ASP A 99 5.82 8.01 -10.38
C ASP A 99 5.77 8.62 -8.97
N ILE A 100 6.75 8.34 -8.10
CA ILE A 100 6.82 8.92 -6.75
C ILE A 100 7.19 10.39 -6.85
N ARG A 101 6.40 11.25 -6.21
CA ARG A 101 6.73 12.66 -6.01
C ARG A 101 7.01 12.89 -4.52
N PRO A 102 8.25 12.66 -4.07
CA PRO A 102 8.58 12.75 -2.66
C PRO A 102 8.62 14.22 -2.20
N GLU A 103 7.95 14.50 -1.09
CA GLU A 103 7.97 15.78 -0.39
C GLU A 103 8.03 15.54 1.13
N SER A 104 8.23 16.61 1.90
CA SER A 104 8.20 16.54 3.36
C SER A 104 6.76 16.46 3.83
N ILE A 105 6.41 15.40 4.55
CA ILE A 105 5.05 15.08 4.97
C ILE A 105 4.96 15.10 6.48
N GLN A 106 3.98 15.85 6.99
CA GLN A 106 3.56 15.71 8.38
C GLN A 106 2.53 14.60 8.54
N LEU A 107 2.96 13.45 9.08
CA LEU A 107 2.14 12.24 9.16
C LEU A 107 0.88 12.41 10.00
N ALA A 108 0.86 13.32 10.97
CA ALA A 108 -0.34 13.65 11.73
C ALA A 108 -1.43 14.26 10.84
N THR A 109 -1.07 15.18 9.95
CA THR A 109 -2.00 15.77 8.98
C THR A 109 -2.50 14.71 7.99
N LEU A 110 -1.59 13.89 7.46
CA LEU A 110 -1.96 12.80 6.56
C LEU A 110 -2.90 11.77 7.22
N ALA A 111 -2.64 11.42 8.48
CA ALA A 111 -3.47 10.51 9.25
C ALA A 111 -4.86 11.09 9.51
N GLN A 112 -4.94 12.36 9.89
CA GLN A 112 -6.22 13.05 10.10
C GLN A 112 -7.05 13.08 8.80
N ASP A 113 -6.42 13.44 7.69
CA ASP A 113 -7.01 13.40 6.36
C ASP A 113 -7.62 12.03 6.00
N VAL A 114 -6.99 10.94 6.44
CA VAL A 114 -7.48 9.57 6.21
C VAL A 114 -8.67 9.26 7.10
N LEU A 115 -8.66 9.71 8.36
CA LEU A 115 -9.80 9.55 9.26
C LEU A 115 -11.02 10.32 8.74
N ASP A 116 -10.84 11.56 8.28
CA ASP A 116 -11.93 12.37 7.74
C ASP A 116 -12.56 11.74 6.49
N VAL A 117 -11.74 11.16 5.60
CA VAL A 117 -12.22 10.42 4.42
C VAL A 117 -13.02 9.18 4.81
N LEU A 118 -12.68 8.53 5.91
CA LEU A 118 -13.29 7.27 6.35
C LEU A 118 -14.38 7.44 7.42
N ASP A 119 -14.63 8.68 7.87
CA ASP A 119 -15.56 8.98 8.96
C ASP A 119 -16.97 8.45 8.67
N GLY A 120 -17.54 8.78 7.51
CA GLY A 120 -18.88 8.31 7.14
C GLY A 120 -19.00 6.78 7.12
N ARG A 121 -17.92 6.08 6.72
CA ARG A 121 -17.87 4.62 6.72
C ARG A 121 -17.76 4.06 8.14
N ALA A 122 -16.96 4.68 8.99
CA ALA A 122 -16.83 4.28 10.39
C ALA A 122 -18.15 4.49 11.16
N VAL A 123 -18.82 5.62 10.94
CA VAL A 123 -20.16 5.91 11.49
C VAL A 123 -21.17 4.84 11.06
N GLN A 124 -21.20 4.49 9.77
CA GLN A 124 -22.08 3.43 9.27
C GLN A 124 -21.79 2.06 9.91
N ALA A 125 -20.52 1.78 10.22
CA ALA A 125 -20.10 0.56 10.89
C ALA A 125 -20.29 0.60 12.42
N GLY A 126 -20.60 1.76 13.01
CA GLY A 126 -20.65 1.97 14.45
C GLY A 126 -19.26 1.92 15.10
N VAL A 127 -18.22 2.35 14.40
CA VAL A 127 -16.82 2.32 14.85
C VAL A 127 -16.34 3.73 15.17
N THR A 128 -15.66 3.90 16.30
CA THR A 128 -15.06 5.19 16.68
C THR A 128 -13.63 5.30 16.13
N LEU A 129 -13.33 6.41 15.45
CA LEU A 129 -11.98 6.72 14.96
C LEU A 129 -11.26 7.67 15.92
N SER A 130 -9.96 7.46 16.12
CA SER A 130 -9.12 8.35 16.92
C SER A 130 -7.70 8.46 16.35
N LEU A 131 -7.08 9.61 16.59
CA LEU A 131 -5.68 9.88 16.27
C LEU A 131 -4.98 10.39 17.53
N GLU A 132 -3.85 9.78 17.86
CA GLU A 132 -3.04 10.16 19.00
C GLU A 132 -1.55 10.25 18.66
N GLY A 133 -0.87 11.13 19.40
CA GLY A 133 0.57 11.30 19.28
C GLY A 133 0.99 12.21 18.13
N ALA A 134 2.30 12.41 18.04
CA ALA A 134 2.93 13.21 17.02
C ALA A 134 4.31 12.64 16.72
N ALA A 135 4.79 12.90 15.51
CA ALA A 135 6.10 12.45 15.07
C ALA A 135 6.73 13.52 14.16
N PRO A 136 8.07 13.47 13.97
CA PRO A 136 8.75 14.27 12.96
C PRO A 136 8.19 14.03 11.56
N ALA A 137 8.43 14.99 10.67
CA ALA A 137 8.10 14.82 9.26
C ALA A 137 8.94 13.70 8.64
N VAL A 138 8.35 13.01 7.67
CA VAL A 138 9.02 12.00 6.84
C VAL A 138 9.06 12.49 5.39
N HIS A 139 9.98 11.98 4.57
CA HIS A 139 9.91 12.20 3.13
C HIS A 139 9.16 11.06 2.44
N GLY A 140 8.21 11.42 1.59
CA GLY A 140 7.45 10.45 0.80
C GLY A 140 6.48 11.11 -0.16
N ASP A 141 5.75 10.30 -0.93
CA ASP A 141 4.63 10.77 -1.75
C ASP A 141 3.34 10.70 -0.92
N PRO A 142 2.74 11.84 -0.55
CA PRO A 142 1.58 11.86 0.33
C PRO A 142 0.38 11.15 -0.28
N ARG A 143 0.24 11.16 -1.62
CA ARG A 143 -0.90 10.52 -2.30
C ARG A 143 -0.84 9.01 -2.13
N ARG A 144 0.36 8.44 -2.31
CA ARG A 144 0.60 7.00 -2.16
C ARG A 144 0.47 6.56 -0.71
N LEU A 145 1.07 7.31 0.21
CA LEU A 145 0.95 7.01 1.64
C LEU A 145 -0.51 7.13 2.12
N LYS A 146 -1.28 8.11 1.60
CA LYS A 146 -2.73 8.21 1.84
C LYS A 146 -3.47 6.97 1.36
N GLU A 147 -3.22 6.51 0.14
CA GLU A 147 -3.81 5.28 -0.41
C GLU A 147 -3.50 4.05 0.48
N ALA A 148 -2.25 3.91 0.91
CA ALA A 148 -1.83 2.81 1.79
C ALA A 148 -2.55 2.87 3.15
N LEU A 149 -2.65 4.05 3.76
CA LEU A 149 -3.34 4.25 5.03
C LEU A 149 -4.84 4.01 4.90
N ILE A 150 -5.49 4.48 3.83
CA ILE A 150 -6.90 4.20 3.57
C ILE A 150 -7.15 2.70 3.54
N ASN A 151 -6.30 1.93 2.86
CA ASN A 151 -6.43 0.46 2.82
C ASN A 151 -6.30 -0.15 4.21
N LEU A 152 -5.32 0.27 5.01
CA LEU A 152 -5.10 -0.28 6.36
C LEU A 152 -6.21 0.10 7.35
N VAL A 153 -6.67 1.35 7.34
CA VAL A 153 -7.74 1.84 8.22
C VAL A 153 -9.10 1.29 7.80
N SER A 154 -9.39 1.19 6.50
CA SER A 154 -10.57 0.48 6.00
C SER A 154 -10.58 -0.96 6.50
N ASN A 155 -9.42 -1.62 6.47
CA ASN A 155 -9.32 -2.99 6.94
C ASN A 155 -9.59 -3.14 8.44
N ALA A 156 -9.13 -2.18 9.23
CA ALA A 156 -9.39 -2.09 10.66
C ALA A 156 -10.88 -1.86 10.95
N ILE A 157 -11.54 -0.92 10.26
CA ILE A 157 -12.98 -0.64 10.41
C ILE A 157 -13.80 -1.91 10.11
N GLU A 158 -13.52 -2.61 9.01
CA GLU A 158 -14.24 -3.83 8.62
C GLU A 158 -14.04 -5.03 9.58
N ALA A 159 -12.93 -5.05 10.31
CA ALA A 159 -12.65 -6.08 11.31
C ALA A 159 -13.30 -5.78 12.67
N THR A 160 -13.73 -4.53 12.86
CA THR A 160 -14.23 -4.01 14.14
C THR A 160 -15.75 -4.15 14.23
N PRO A 161 -16.29 -4.77 15.29
CA PRO A 161 -17.72 -4.83 15.50
C PRO A 161 -18.29 -3.44 15.88
N ASN A 162 -19.61 -3.30 15.77
CA ASN A 162 -20.31 -2.10 16.24
C ASN A 162 -20.00 -1.83 17.73
N GLY A 163 -19.69 -0.58 18.06
CA GLY A 163 -19.24 -0.12 19.38
C GLY A 163 -17.74 -0.23 19.60
N GLY A 164 -16.98 -0.75 18.63
CA GLY A 164 -15.52 -0.85 18.71
C GLY A 164 -14.78 0.42 18.27
N THR A 165 -13.45 0.35 18.32
CA THR A 165 -12.56 1.49 18.08
C THR A 165 -11.46 1.14 17.08
N VAL A 166 -11.12 2.12 16.24
CA VAL A 166 -9.89 2.11 15.44
C VAL A 166 -9.07 3.36 15.79
N SER A 167 -7.82 3.18 16.19
CA SER A 167 -6.93 4.24 16.62
C SER A 167 -5.66 4.28 15.77
N LEU A 168 -5.27 5.47 15.34
CA LEU A 168 -3.97 5.74 14.74
C LEU A 168 -3.06 6.35 15.79
N ARG A 169 -1.88 5.76 16.00
CA ARG A 169 -0.91 6.26 16.99
C ARG A 169 0.43 6.55 16.36
N LEU A 170 0.84 7.81 16.44
CA LEU A 170 2.14 8.28 15.95
C LEU A 170 3.15 8.34 17.09
N ARG A 171 4.36 7.82 16.87
CA ARG A 171 5.49 7.94 17.80
C ARG A 171 6.83 7.96 17.08
N SER A 172 7.79 8.67 17.64
CA SER A 172 9.18 8.59 17.22
C SER A 172 9.77 7.22 17.58
N GLY A 173 10.48 6.59 16.65
CA GLY A 173 11.27 5.38 16.86
C GLY A 173 12.77 5.66 16.67
N ALA A 174 13.62 4.68 17.00
CA ALA A 174 15.08 4.82 16.93
C ALA A 174 15.60 5.05 15.50
N HIS A 175 14.90 4.54 14.49
CA HIS A 175 15.30 4.61 13.08
C HIS A 175 14.31 5.36 12.19
N GLY A 176 13.31 6.01 12.78
CA GLY A 176 12.26 6.66 12.00
C GLY A 176 10.98 6.97 12.78
N VAL A 177 9.88 7.04 12.06
CA VAL A 177 8.54 7.22 12.62
C VAL A 177 7.81 5.89 12.63
N LEU A 178 7.11 5.62 13.72
CA LEU A 178 6.17 4.50 13.83
C LEU A 178 4.75 5.06 13.81
N LEU A 179 3.91 4.48 12.95
CA LEU A 179 2.47 4.72 12.90
C LEU A 179 1.75 3.39 13.11
N ASP A 180 1.10 3.25 14.26
CA ASP A 180 0.26 2.10 14.56
C ASP A 180 -1.17 2.38 14.07
N VAL A 181 -1.75 1.43 13.35
CA VAL A 181 -3.20 1.33 13.08
C VAL A 181 -3.73 0.17 13.92
N ALA A 182 -4.43 0.47 15.01
CA ALA A 182 -4.95 -0.52 15.94
C ALA A 182 -6.47 -0.59 15.92
N ASP A 183 -7.03 -1.79 15.85
CA ASP A 183 -8.46 -2.07 15.96
C ASP A 183 -8.79 -2.90 17.20
N SER A 184 -10.00 -2.74 17.71
CA SER A 184 -10.59 -3.60 18.76
C SER A 184 -11.45 -4.72 18.16
N GLY A 185 -11.07 -5.21 16.98
CA GLY A 185 -11.85 -6.13 16.18
C GLY A 185 -11.71 -7.60 16.55
N ARG A 186 -12.14 -8.46 15.63
CA ARG A 186 -12.11 -9.93 15.80
C ARG A 186 -10.70 -10.53 15.91
N GLY A 187 -9.66 -9.76 15.59
CA GLY A 187 -8.29 -10.27 15.47
C GLY A 187 -8.11 -11.26 14.31
N ILE A 188 -6.87 -11.74 14.16
CA ILE A 188 -6.43 -12.62 13.07
C ILE A 188 -5.85 -13.90 13.69
N PRO A 189 -6.33 -15.08 13.28
CA PRO A 189 -5.74 -16.34 13.72
C PRO A 189 -4.26 -16.46 13.32
N PRO A 190 -3.39 -17.04 14.16
CA PRO A 190 -1.95 -17.15 13.89
C PRO A 190 -1.62 -17.77 12.52
N GLU A 191 -2.36 -18.79 12.11
CA GLU A 191 -2.19 -19.48 10.81
C GLU A 191 -2.45 -18.56 9.59
N ASN A 192 -3.15 -17.45 9.79
CA ASN A 192 -3.44 -16.47 8.75
C ASN A 192 -2.47 -15.28 8.78
N LEU A 193 -1.74 -15.06 9.87
CA LEU A 193 -0.78 -13.95 9.99
C LEU A 193 0.36 -14.10 8.98
N ASP A 194 0.90 -15.32 8.83
CA ASP A 194 2.00 -15.62 7.88
C ASP A 194 1.59 -15.45 6.41
N ARG A 195 0.29 -15.38 6.15
CA ARG A 195 -0.28 -15.24 4.81
C ARG A 195 -0.70 -13.80 4.50
N LEU A 196 -0.67 -12.90 5.48
CA LEU A 196 -0.91 -11.48 5.23
C LEU A 196 0.13 -10.92 4.26
N GLY A 197 -0.31 -10.08 3.33
CA GLY A 197 0.56 -9.56 2.28
C GLY A 197 0.77 -10.52 1.10
N THR A 198 0.15 -11.70 1.10
CA THR A 198 0.08 -12.54 -0.10
C THR A 198 -1.07 -12.14 -1.01
N SER A 199 -0.81 -11.99 -2.32
CA SER A 199 -1.82 -11.51 -3.27
C SER A 199 -3.04 -12.44 -3.33
N PHE A 200 -4.22 -11.84 -3.28
CA PHE A 200 -5.54 -12.50 -3.29
C PHE A 200 -5.86 -13.35 -2.06
N PHE A 201 -5.02 -13.29 -1.03
CA PHE A 201 -5.39 -13.87 0.25
C PHE A 201 -6.29 -12.89 1.00
N THR A 202 -7.47 -13.37 1.38
CA THR A 202 -8.42 -12.64 2.22
C THR A 202 -9.24 -13.63 3.04
N THR A 203 -9.61 -13.23 4.24
CA THR A 203 -10.61 -13.94 5.07
C THR A 203 -12.00 -13.35 4.91
N ARG A 204 -12.15 -12.32 4.08
CA ARG A 204 -13.42 -11.63 3.81
C ARG A 204 -14.12 -12.25 2.61
N ALA A 205 -15.43 -12.46 2.74
CA ALA A 205 -16.27 -13.01 1.67
C ALA A 205 -16.20 -12.18 0.37
N ASN A 206 -16.16 -10.84 0.47
CA ASN A 206 -16.13 -9.93 -0.69
C ASN A 206 -14.79 -9.20 -0.86
N GLY A 207 -13.75 -9.60 -0.10
CA GLY A 207 -12.44 -8.97 -0.20
C GLY A 207 -11.69 -9.43 -1.45
N THR A 208 -10.86 -8.56 -2.01
CA THR A 208 -10.00 -8.89 -3.15
C THR A 208 -8.66 -9.49 -2.72
N GLY A 209 -8.24 -9.23 -1.48
CA GLY A 209 -6.93 -9.62 -0.95
C GLY A 209 -5.76 -8.84 -1.56
N LEU A 210 -6.00 -7.70 -2.22
CA LEU A 210 -4.96 -6.86 -2.80
C LEU A 210 -4.60 -5.64 -1.93
N GLY A 211 -5.54 -5.10 -1.16
CA GLY A 211 -5.33 -3.88 -0.37
C GLY A 211 -4.11 -3.92 0.57
N VAL A 212 -3.88 -5.03 1.27
CA VAL A 212 -2.70 -5.20 2.14
C VAL A 212 -1.41 -5.28 1.34
N VAL A 213 -1.42 -5.97 0.21
CA VAL A 213 -0.25 -6.07 -0.69
C VAL A 213 0.13 -4.72 -1.27
N LEU A 214 -0.88 -3.93 -1.67
CA LEU A 214 -0.69 -2.56 -2.15
C LEU A 214 -0.10 -1.67 -1.07
N ALA A 215 -0.65 -1.71 0.14
CA ALA A 215 -0.11 -0.97 1.27
C ALA A 215 1.35 -1.36 1.55
N GLN A 216 1.66 -2.66 1.60
CA GLN A 216 3.03 -3.15 1.79
C GLN A 216 3.97 -2.69 0.68
N GLY A 217 3.53 -2.74 -0.58
CA GLY A 217 4.29 -2.27 -1.73
C GLY A 217 4.62 -0.77 -1.62
N VAL A 218 3.62 0.07 -1.32
CA VAL A 218 3.81 1.50 -1.09
C VAL A 218 4.78 1.75 0.06
N ILE A 219 4.58 1.11 1.21
CA ILE A 219 5.46 1.33 2.38
C ILE A 219 6.90 0.90 2.08
N THR A 220 7.09 -0.22 1.38
CA THR A 220 8.42 -0.71 0.96
C THR A 220 9.07 0.27 -0.02
N GLN A 221 8.28 0.84 -0.94
CA GLN A 221 8.73 1.85 -1.90
C GLN A 221 9.22 3.14 -1.20
N HIS A 222 8.77 3.39 0.02
CA HIS A 222 9.21 4.49 0.89
C HIS A 222 10.33 4.09 1.86
N GLY A 223 10.94 2.91 1.67
CA GLY A 223 12.00 2.38 2.54
C GLY A 223 11.51 1.93 3.93
N GLY A 224 10.20 1.79 4.10
CA GLY A 224 9.57 1.41 5.35
C GLY A 224 9.28 -0.09 5.46
N SER A 225 8.63 -0.46 6.57
CA SER A 225 8.15 -1.83 6.79
C SER A 225 6.78 -1.86 7.48
N LEU A 226 6.10 -3.00 7.35
CA LEU A 226 4.85 -3.31 8.05
C LEU A 226 5.07 -4.49 8.98
N ALA A 227 4.57 -4.39 10.21
CA ALA A 227 4.52 -5.48 11.18
C ALA A 227 3.10 -5.65 11.72
N TYR A 228 2.69 -6.88 11.98
CA TYR A 228 1.36 -7.20 12.48
C TYR A 228 1.46 -7.86 13.85
N THR A 229 0.67 -7.38 14.80
CA THR A 229 0.41 -8.05 16.08
C THR A 229 -1.08 -8.22 16.22
N SER A 230 -1.57 -9.44 16.41
CA SER A 230 -3.01 -9.70 16.51
C SER A 230 -3.31 -10.76 17.55
N THR A 231 -4.48 -10.65 18.18
CA THR A 231 -5.00 -11.68 19.06
C THR A 231 -6.48 -11.86 18.79
N VAL A 232 -6.89 -13.10 18.54
CA VAL A 232 -8.29 -13.46 18.27
C VAL A 232 -9.18 -12.96 19.40
N GLY A 233 -10.23 -12.22 19.05
CA GLY A 233 -11.19 -11.61 19.97
C GLY A 233 -10.70 -10.35 20.69
N LYS A 234 -9.46 -9.89 20.47
CA LYS A 234 -8.92 -8.65 21.06
C LYS A 234 -8.61 -7.56 20.04
N GLY A 235 -8.39 -7.95 18.78
CA GLY A 235 -8.13 -7.02 17.68
C GLY A 235 -6.75 -7.18 17.07
N THR A 236 -6.39 -6.24 16.21
CA THR A 236 -5.13 -6.23 15.46
C THR A 236 -4.45 -4.87 15.54
N THR A 237 -3.13 -4.88 15.54
CA THR A 237 -2.31 -3.69 15.37
C THR A 237 -1.38 -3.90 14.19
N VAL A 238 -1.45 -2.98 13.23
CA VAL A 238 -0.51 -2.86 12.12
C VAL A 238 0.45 -1.73 12.43
N THR A 239 1.72 -2.04 12.62
CA THR A 239 2.77 -1.04 12.84
C THR A 239 3.47 -0.75 11.52
N ILE A 240 3.36 0.48 11.05
CA ILE A 240 4.11 1.02 9.92
C ILE A 240 5.36 1.70 10.45
N MET A 241 6.52 1.32 9.94
CA MET A 241 7.78 2.02 10.16
C MET A 241 8.17 2.76 8.89
N LEU A 242 8.41 4.07 8.99
CA LEU A 242 8.96 4.89 7.91
C LEU A 242 10.29 5.48 8.39
N PRO A 243 11.37 5.38 7.58
CA PRO A 243 12.67 5.91 7.98
C PRO A 243 12.60 7.43 8.17
N ALA A 244 13.26 7.92 9.23
CA ALA A 244 13.51 9.35 9.35
C ALA A 244 14.52 9.71 8.27
N THR A 245 14.21 10.70 7.45
CA THR A 245 15.22 11.27 6.56
C THR A 245 16.32 11.89 7.40
N HIS A 246 17.48 11.25 7.42
CA HIS A 246 18.72 12.02 7.51
C HIS A 246 18.76 12.92 6.29
N VAL A 247 18.52 14.22 6.50
CA VAL A 247 19.14 15.23 5.64
C VAL A 247 20.64 15.06 5.89
N THR A 248 21.31 14.23 5.10
CA THR A 248 22.74 14.42 4.91
C THR A 248 22.86 15.75 4.20
N ALA A 249 23.18 16.80 4.96
CA ALA A 249 23.73 18.02 4.39
C ALA A 249 24.83 17.58 3.40
N PRO A 250 24.90 18.14 2.18
CA PRO A 250 25.98 17.80 1.27
C PRO A 250 27.30 18.03 2.02
N GLU A 251 28.10 16.97 2.17
CA GLU A 251 29.46 17.13 2.67
C GLU A 251 30.13 18.23 1.83
N PRO A 252 30.78 19.23 2.44
CA PRO A 252 31.52 20.22 1.68
C PRO A 252 32.57 19.47 0.84
N SER A 253 32.37 19.48 -0.47
CA SER A 253 33.28 18.89 -1.44
C SER A 253 34.72 19.38 -1.17
N PRO A 254 35.70 18.49 -0.91
CA PRO A 254 37.06 18.90 -0.70
C PRO A 254 37.73 19.13 -2.05
N ARG A 255 37.42 20.24 -2.74
CA ARG A 255 38.15 20.65 -3.94
C ARG A 255 37.87 22.11 -4.36
N ALA A 256 38.61 23.03 -3.76
CA ALA A 256 39.24 24.18 -4.43
C ALA A 256 40.10 24.97 -3.43
N ALA A 257 41.25 24.42 -3.05
CA ALA A 257 42.32 25.17 -2.42
C ALA A 257 43.61 24.98 -3.22
N VAL A 258 43.62 25.49 -4.45
CA VAL A 258 44.84 25.85 -5.18
C VAL A 258 44.48 27.04 -6.07
N VAL A 259 45.02 28.22 -5.77
CA VAL A 259 45.79 29.09 -6.68
C VAL A 259 46.15 30.39 -5.91
N GLU A 260 47.44 30.49 -5.63
CA GLU A 260 48.33 31.67 -5.65
C GLU A 260 48.07 32.91 -4.77
N ALA A 261 49.01 33.14 -3.85
CA ALA A 261 49.67 34.43 -3.69
C ALA A 261 51.16 34.19 -3.37
N ARG A 262 52.01 34.25 -4.40
CA ARG A 262 53.44 34.53 -4.24
C ARG A 262 53.61 36.05 -4.25
N ALA A 263 54.17 36.57 -3.17
CA ALA A 263 54.93 37.82 -3.16
C ALA A 263 56.40 37.50 -3.39
#